data_AF-A0A378QRH6-F1
#
_entry.id   AF-A0A378QRH6-F1
#
_cell.length_a   1.000
_cell.length_b   1.000
_cell.length_c   1.000
_cell.angle_alpha   90.00
_cell.angle_beta   90.00
_cell.angle_gamma   90.00
#
_symmetry.space_group_name_H-M   'P 1'
#
loop_
_entity.id
_entity.type
_entity.pdbx_description
1 polymer ?
#
loop_
_entity_poly.entity_id
_entity_poly.type
_entity_poly.pdbx_seq_one_letter_code
_entity_poly.pdbx_strand_id
1 'polypeptide(L)'
;MKKLLQYKIVRFFLFVLIWIALSQIISLFNKPAFRQPSDYFNICATTTIKDDKLLPLVILEEYEETPNDYQLCKSPTTYRSQNGYFLELHQNPDQTYLLTTWTDSLGDPVEYHYKLIDDKVEPIAWRHGGIMYLVMSYFWGLLMTLIIHRIGKRMWARKALQAHARQ
;
A
#
# COMPACT_ATOMS: atom_id res chain seq x y z
N MET A 1 -18.61 9.64 38.98
CA MET A 1 -17.36 9.66 38.17
C MET A 1 -17.23 8.49 37.19
N LYS A 2 -17.38 7.22 37.59
CA LYS A 2 -17.22 6.05 36.70
C LYS A 2 -18.05 6.09 35.40
N LYS A 3 -19.33 6.47 35.48
CA LYS A 3 -20.23 6.57 34.29
C LYS A 3 -19.80 7.64 33.28
N LEU A 4 -19.29 8.79 33.75
CA LEU A 4 -18.82 9.88 32.88
C LEU A 4 -17.52 9.47 32.16
N LEU A 5 -16.63 8.77 32.88
CA LEU A 5 -15.39 8.24 32.31
C LEU A 5 -15.68 7.16 31.26
N GLN A 6 -16.56 6.20 31.56
CA GLN A 6 -17.02 5.18 30.61
C GLN A 6 -17.60 5.81 29.35
N TYR A 7 -18.46 6.84 29.47
CA TYR A 7 -19.02 7.53 28.32
C TYR A 7 -17.96 8.21 27.44
N LYS A 8 -16.95 8.85 28.05
CA LYS A 8 -15.83 9.45 27.30
C LYS A 8 -15.02 8.40 26.55
N ILE A 9 -14.75 7.26 27.20
CA ILE A 9 -14.01 6.13 26.62
C ILE A 9 -14.79 5.54 25.43
N VAL A 10 -16.08 5.23 25.60
CA VAL A 10 -16.94 4.70 24.52
C VAL A 10 -16.99 5.65 23.35
N ARG A 11 -17.13 6.96 23.60
CA ARG A 11 -17.15 7.98 22.55
C ARG A 11 -15.81 8.08 21.81
N PHE A 12 -14.69 7.93 22.51
CA PHE A 12 -13.37 7.91 21.90
C PHE A 12 -13.21 6.68 20.99
N PHE A 13 -13.55 5.48 21.47
CA PHE A 13 -13.49 4.27 20.65
C PHE A 13 -14.40 4.35 19.43
N LEU A 14 -15.63 4.86 19.60
CA LEU A 14 -16.54 5.07 18.47
C LEU A 14 -15.95 6.05 17.45
N PHE A 15 -15.31 7.13 17.90
CA PHE A 15 -14.61 8.06 17.01
C PHE A 15 -13.49 7.35 16.23
N VAL A 16 -12.65 6.57 16.92
CA VAL A 16 -11.55 5.83 16.30
C VAL A 16 -12.07 4.80 15.29
N LEU A 17 -13.15 4.08 15.61
CA LEU A 17 -13.76 3.11 14.69
C LEU A 17 -14.32 3.78 13.43
N ILE A 18 -15.01 4.92 13.58
CA ILE A 18 -15.51 5.68 12.43
C ILE A 18 -14.34 6.19 11.58
N TRP A 19 -13.28 6.69 12.23
CA TRP A 19 -12.09 7.13 11.52
C TRP A 19 -11.47 6.00 10.70
N ILE A 20 -11.17 4.86 11.33
CA ILE A 20 -10.59 3.70 10.63
C ILE A 20 -11.49 3.26 9.49
N ALA A 21 -12.80 3.12 9.72
CA ALA A 21 -13.74 2.70 8.68
C ALA A 21 -13.76 3.66 7.48
N LEU A 22 -13.83 4.98 7.73
CA LEU A 22 -13.80 5.98 6.65
C LEU A 22 -12.47 5.97 5.91
N SER A 23 -11.36 5.84 6.62
CA SER A 23 -10.03 5.77 6.02
C SER A 23 -9.85 4.53 5.13
N GLN A 24 -10.38 3.38 5.54
CA GLN A 24 -10.38 2.16 4.72
C GLN A 24 -11.23 2.33 3.46
N ILE A 25 -12.44 2.90 3.60
CA ILE A 25 -13.31 3.19 2.45
C ILE A 25 -12.59 4.11 1.46
N ILE A 26 -12.02 5.23 1.93
CA ILE A 26 -11.28 6.17 1.07
C ILE A 26 -10.11 5.46 0.39
N SER A 27 -9.37 4.62 1.13
CA SER A 27 -8.24 3.88 0.57
C SER A 27 -8.66 2.91 -0.52
N LEU A 28 -9.83 2.27 -0.43
CA LEU A 28 -10.31 1.36 -1.47
C LEU A 28 -10.59 2.09 -2.79
N PHE A 29 -11.10 3.31 -2.73
CA PHE A 29 -11.40 4.11 -3.92
C PHE A 29 -10.19 4.83 -4.49
N ASN A 30 -9.22 5.19 -3.64
CA ASN A 30 -8.06 6.00 -4.03
C ASN A 30 -6.77 5.20 -4.22
N LYS A 31 -6.75 3.89 -3.92
CA LYS A 31 -5.54 3.08 -4.15
C LYS A 31 -5.20 3.12 -5.64
N PRO A 32 -3.94 3.42 -6.01
CA PRO A 32 -3.54 3.48 -7.41
C PRO A 32 -3.80 2.12 -8.08
N ALA A 33 -4.52 2.18 -9.21
CA ALA A 33 -4.77 1.02 -10.04
C ALA A 33 -3.46 0.52 -10.66
N PHE A 34 -3.40 -0.78 -10.90
CA PHE A 34 -2.36 -1.40 -11.70
C PHE A 34 -2.43 -0.85 -13.13
N ARG A 35 -1.29 -0.44 -13.66
CA ARG A 35 -1.11 0.09 -15.01
C ARG A 35 -0.49 -0.97 -15.91
N GLN A 36 -0.66 -0.81 -17.22
CA GLN A 36 0.02 -1.66 -18.20
C GLN A 36 1.55 -1.56 -18.03
N PRO A 37 2.28 -2.66 -18.29
CA PRO A 37 3.74 -2.68 -18.25
C PRO A 37 4.34 -1.55 -19.08
N SER A 38 5.33 -0.87 -18.50
CA SER A 38 6.16 0.12 -19.20
C SER A 38 7.46 -0.51 -19.69
N ASP A 39 8.19 0.17 -20.56
CA ASP A 39 9.51 -0.27 -21.02
C ASP A 39 10.50 -0.46 -19.84
N TYR A 40 10.34 0.33 -18.77
CA TYR A 40 11.12 0.20 -17.52
C TYR A 40 10.59 -0.85 -16.53
N PHE A 41 9.86 -1.86 -17.01
CA PHE A 41 9.32 -2.90 -16.13
C PHE A 41 10.45 -3.72 -15.52
N ASN A 42 10.51 -3.81 -14.19
CA ASN A 42 11.57 -4.54 -13.52
C ASN A 42 11.15 -5.95 -13.11
N ILE A 43 12.10 -6.87 -13.17
CA ILE A 43 11.97 -8.27 -12.79
C ILE A 43 13.05 -8.66 -11.78
N CYS A 44 12.84 -9.75 -11.05
CA CYS A 44 13.85 -10.28 -10.14
C CYS A 44 14.75 -11.23 -10.92
N ALA A 45 15.98 -10.78 -11.16
CA ALA A 45 17.03 -11.58 -11.78
C ALA A 45 18.39 -11.21 -11.20
N THR A 46 19.26 -12.20 -11.08
CA THR A 46 20.68 -12.02 -10.78
C THR A 46 21.47 -12.19 -12.05
N THR A 47 22.47 -11.37 -12.31
CA THR A 47 23.41 -11.67 -13.41
C THR A 47 24.29 -12.87 -13.05
N THR A 48 24.65 -13.64 -14.07
CA THR A 48 25.61 -14.76 -13.96
C THR A 48 27.06 -14.28 -13.85
N ILE A 49 27.32 -13.02 -14.23
CA ILE A 49 28.61 -12.35 -14.11
C ILE A 49 28.64 -11.60 -12.77
N LYS A 50 29.82 -11.48 -12.15
CA LYS A 50 29.96 -10.74 -10.89
C LYS A 50 29.69 -9.26 -11.14
N ASP A 51 28.55 -8.77 -10.68
CA ASP A 51 28.12 -7.38 -10.83
C ASP A 51 27.96 -6.72 -9.46
N ASP A 52 28.22 -5.42 -9.41
CA ASP A 52 28.08 -4.57 -8.23
C ASP A 52 26.64 -4.07 -8.03
N LYS A 53 25.66 -4.59 -8.80
CA LYS A 53 24.23 -4.30 -8.63
C LYS A 53 23.80 -4.56 -7.17
N LEU A 54 23.25 -3.52 -6.55
CA LEU A 54 22.86 -3.48 -5.13
C LEU A 54 21.70 -4.42 -4.77
N LEU A 55 20.90 -4.79 -5.77
CA LEU A 55 19.74 -5.68 -5.66
C LEU A 55 19.62 -6.54 -6.93
N PRO A 56 19.04 -7.75 -6.83
CA PRO A 56 18.73 -8.60 -7.98
C PRO A 56 17.50 -8.06 -8.73
N LEU A 57 17.69 -6.91 -9.39
CA LEU A 57 16.67 -6.16 -10.10
C LEU A 57 17.19 -5.84 -11.51
N VAL A 58 16.44 -6.26 -12.53
CA VAL A 58 16.82 -6.10 -13.94
C VAL A 58 15.61 -5.60 -14.71
N ILE A 59 15.82 -4.75 -15.70
CA ILE A 59 14.75 -4.30 -16.59
C ILE A 59 14.40 -5.46 -17.54
N LEU A 60 13.12 -5.71 -17.76
CA LEU A 60 12.66 -6.82 -18.59
C LEU A 60 13.25 -6.77 -20.01
N GLU A 61 13.32 -5.58 -20.61
CA GLU A 61 13.94 -5.36 -21.93
C GLU A 61 15.41 -5.80 -21.95
N GLU A 62 16.19 -5.45 -20.91
CA GLU A 62 17.60 -5.88 -20.75
C GLU A 62 17.73 -7.41 -20.62
N TYR A 63 16.78 -8.05 -19.94
CA TYR A 63 16.71 -9.51 -19.84
C TYR A 63 16.36 -10.17 -21.18
N GLU A 64 15.44 -9.60 -21.95
CA GLU A 64 15.01 -10.15 -23.23
C GLU A 64 16.09 -10.04 -24.32
N GLU A 65 16.95 -9.01 -24.25
CA GLU A 65 18.09 -8.85 -25.16
C GLU A 65 19.19 -9.89 -24.92
N THR A 66 19.55 -10.15 -23.66
CA THR A 66 20.61 -11.10 -23.29
C THR A 66 20.19 -12.09 -22.18
N PRO A 67 19.22 -12.98 -22.43
CA PRO A 67 18.64 -13.82 -21.38
C PRO A 67 19.63 -14.81 -20.74
N ASN A 68 20.69 -15.19 -21.46
CA ASN A 68 21.73 -16.09 -20.97
C ASN A 68 22.65 -15.45 -19.92
N ASP A 69 22.68 -14.12 -19.83
CA ASP A 69 23.52 -13.37 -18.88
C ASP A 69 22.84 -13.22 -17.51
N TYR A 70 21.60 -13.70 -17.39
CA TYR A 70 20.74 -13.54 -16.23
C TYR A 70 20.15 -14.85 -15.76
N GLN A 71 19.95 -14.94 -14.45
CA GLN A 71 19.25 -16.03 -13.78
C GLN A 71 18.04 -15.46 -13.05
N LEU A 72 16.84 -15.89 -13.44
CA LEU A 72 15.58 -15.46 -12.82
C LEU A 72 15.45 -15.96 -11.38
N CYS A 73 14.90 -15.13 -10.50
CA CYS A 73 14.47 -15.52 -9.17
C CYS A 73 13.20 -16.39 -9.27
N LYS A 74 13.32 -17.70 -9.08
CA LYS A 74 12.17 -18.63 -9.16
C LYS A 74 11.49 -18.92 -7.82
N SER A 75 12.09 -18.49 -6.72
CA SER A 75 11.58 -18.73 -5.36
C SER A 75 11.28 -17.41 -4.66
N PRO A 76 10.22 -17.35 -3.84
CA PRO A 76 9.97 -16.20 -2.97
C PRO A 76 11.21 -15.87 -2.15
N THR A 77 11.59 -14.60 -2.14
CA THR A 77 12.86 -14.18 -1.56
C THR A 77 12.81 -12.71 -1.15
N THR A 78 13.65 -12.36 -0.19
CA THR A 78 13.71 -11.04 0.39
C THR A 78 15.16 -10.60 0.43
N TYR A 79 15.46 -9.48 -0.23
CA TYR A 79 16.79 -8.90 -0.27
C TYR A 79 16.78 -7.52 0.39
N ARG A 80 17.82 -7.27 1.18
CA ARG A 80 18.06 -5.98 1.80
C ARG A 80 19.48 -5.56 1.51
N SER A 81 19.64 -4.47 0.78
CA SER A 81 20.92 -3.84 0.54
C SER A 81 21.39 -3.08 1.79
N GLN A 82 22.70 -2.91 1.92
CA GLN A 82 23.29 -2.10 3.00
C GLN A 82 22.91 -0.62 2.88
N ASN A 83 22.59 -0.15 1.67
CA ASN A 83 22.22 1.23 1.36
C ASN A 83 20.70 1.48 1.45
N GLY A 84 19.99 0.73 2.30
CA GLY A 84 18.55 0.96 2.57
C GLY A 84 17.58 0.46 1.49
N TYR A 85 18.06 -0.02 0.33
CA TYR A 85 17.21 -0.63 -0.69
C TYR A 85 16.68 -1.98 -0.24
N PHE A 86 15.40 -2.24 -0.54
CA PHE A 86 14.73 -3.48 -0.19
C PHE A 86 13.99 -4.04 -1.41
N LEU A 87 13.98 -5.36 -1.53
CA LEU A 87 13.29 -6.09 -2.58
C LEU A 87 12.63 -7.30 -1.95
N GLU A 88 11.35 -7.50 -2.26
CA GLU A 88 10.57 -8.65 -1.82
C GLU A 88 9.88 -9.28 -3.03
N LEU A 89 10.13 -10.55 -3.25
CA LEU A 89 9.46 -11.34 -4.26
C LEU A 89 8.48 -12.29 -3.58
N HIS A 90 7.19 -12.09 -3.83
CA HIS A 90 6.12 -12.93 -3.37
C HIS A 90 5.53 -13.73 -4.52
N GLN A 91 5.18 -14.99 -4.28
CA GLN A 91 4.46 -15.82 -5.23
C GLN A 91 2.99 -15.93 -4.80
N ASN A 92 2.10 -15.46 -5.66
CA ASN A 92 0.66 -15.54 -5.46
C ASN A 92 0.14 -16.97 -5.68
N PRO A 93 -1.05 -17.31 -5.15
CA PRO A 93 -1.65 -18.64 -5.31
C PRO A 93 -1.96 -19.04 -6.77
N ASP A 94 -2.09 -18.07 -7.67
CA ASP A 94 -2.32 -18.24 -9.11
C ASP A 94 -1.02 -18.44 -9.90
N GLN A 95 0.10 -18.70 -9.22
CA GLN A 95 1.45 -18.85 -9.78
C GLN A 95 2.01 -17.58 -10.43
N THR A 96 1.39 -16.41 -10.20
CA THR A 96 1.98 -15.11 -10.54
C THR A 96 2.96 -14.65 -9.47
N TYR A 97 3.86 -13.74 -9.83
CA TYR A 97 4.81 -13.13 -8.93
C TYR A 97 4.47 -11.66 -8.72
N LEU A 98 4.52 -11.22 -7.46
CA LEU A 98 4.51 -9.83 -7.06
C LEU A 98 5.90 -9.46 -6.56
N LEU A 99 6.61 -8.67 -7.34
CA LEU A 99 7.89 -8.09 -6.98
C LEU A 99 7.66 -6.70 -6.41
N THR A 100 8.11 -6.47 -5.19
CA THR A 100 7.99 -5.18 -4.50
C THR A 100 9.37 -4.63 -4.23
N THR A 101 9.61 -3.37 -4.57
CA THR A 101 10.92 -2.70 -4.41
C THR A 101 10.78 -1.37 -3.71
N TRP A 102 11.73 -1.05 -2.83
CA TRP A 102 11.79 0.20 -2.07
C TRP A 102 13.17 0.85 -2.21
N THR A 103 13.19 2.15 -2.47
CA THR A 103 14.40 2.96 -2.52
C THR A 103 14.58 3.72 -1.20
N ASP A 104 15.50 3.23 -0.35
CA ASP A 104 16.10 3.90 0.81
C ASP A 104 15.18 4.44 1.95
N SER A 105 13.86 4.25 1.94
CA SER A 105 13.02 4.53 3.13
C SER A 105 11.60 3.96 3.02
N LEU A 106 10.74 4.27 4.01
CA LEU A 106 9.26 4.16 4.02
C LEU A 106 8.56 4.90 2.85
N GLY A 107 9.27 5.13 1.74
CA GLY A 107 8.71 5.57 0.48
C GLY A 107 7.76 4.54 -0.11
N ASP A 108 7.03 4.99 -1.11
CA ASP A 108 6.09 4.13 -1.80
C ASP A 108 6.80 2.99 -2.53
N PRO A 109 6.43 1.72 -2.26
CA PRO A 109 6.94 0.64 -3.06
C PRO A 109 6.53 0.81 -4.51
N VAL A 110 7.43 0.38 -5.40
CA VAL A 110 7.04 0.00 -6.75
C VAL A 110 6.74 -1.49 -6.72
N GLU A 111 5.59 -1.87 -7.26
CA GLU A 111 5.10 -3.24 -7.32
C GLU A 111 4.96 -3.66 -8.78
N TYR A 112 5.56 -4.78 -9.14
CA TYR A 112 5.53 -5.37 -10.47
C TYR A 112 4.87 -6.74 -10.38
N HIS A 113 3.83 -6.95 -11.19
CA HIS A 113 3.12 -8.22 -11.33
C HIS A 113 3.50 -8.87 -12.66
N TYR A 114 4.01 -10.09 -12.61
CA TYR A 114 4.37 -10.85 -13.80
C TYR A 114 4.17 -12.35 -13.58
N LYS A 115 4.18 -13.11 -14.66
CA LYS A 115 4.15 -14.57 -14.64
C LYS A 115 5.44 -15.11 -15.24
N LEU A 116 5.88 -16.27 -14.74
CA LEU A 116 7.01 -17.02 -15.30
C LEU A 116 6.45 -18.26 -16.01
N ILE A 117 6.78 -18.41 -17.30
CA ILE A 117 6.42 -19.57 -18.12
C ILE A 117 7.69 -20.03 -18.84
N ASP A 118 8.23 -21.20 -18.47
CA ASP A 118 9.42 -21.79 -19.12
C ASP A 118 10.58 -20.78 -19.31
N ASP A 119 10.92 -20.04 -18.25
CA ASP A 119 11.95 -18.98 -18.22
C ASP A 119 11.66 -17.74 -19.08
N LYS A 120 10.47 -17.66 -19.67
CA LYS A 120 9.91 -16.43 -20.23
C LYS A 120 9.15 -15.66 -19.16
N VAL A 121 9.35 -14.34 -19.13
CA VAL A 121 8.59 -13.45 -18.27
C VAL A 121 7.43 -12.84 -19.06
N GLU A 122 6.22 -12.96 -18.51
CA GLU A 122 5.04 -12.27 -19.04
C GLU A 122 4.65 -11.14 -18.08
N PRO A 123 4.91 -9.87 -18.43
CA PRO A 123 4.55 -8.75 -17.58
C PRO A 123 3.04 -8.54 -17.61
N ILE A 124 2.42 -8.48 -16.43
CA ILE A 124 0.96 -8.32 -16.32
C ILE A 124 0.63 -6.85 -16.09
N ALA A 125 1.21 -6.28 -15.03
CA ALA A 125 0.95 -4.90 -14.65
C ALA A 125 1.96 -4.40 -13.62
N TRP A 126 2.03 -3.09 -13.42
CA TRP A 126 2.82 -2.48 -12.36
C TRP A 126 2.06 -1.36 -11.68
N ARG A 127 2.47 -1.00 -10.46
CA ARG A 127 1.99 0.19 -9.78
C ARG A 127 3.08 0.79 -8.91
N HIS A 128 2.97 2.09 -8.68
CA HIS A 128 3.74 2.81 -7.69
C HIS A 128 2.76 3.62 -6.84
N GLY A 129 3.07 3.83 -5.57
CA GLY A 129 2.26 4.73 -4.73
C GLY A 129 1.35 4.05 -3.71
N GLY A 130 1.40 2.73 -3.53
CA GLY A 130 0.37 2.02 -2.75
C GLY A 130 0.24 2.48 -1.28
N ILE A 131 1.35 2.85 -0.64
CA ILE A 131 1.42 3.12 0.81
C ILE A 131 1.10 4.59 1.12
N MET A 132 1.59 5.55 0.35
CA MET A 132 1.31 6.97 0.52
C MET A 132 -0.17 7.25 0.36
N TYR A 133 -0.83 6.62 -0.62
CA TYR A 133 -2.28 6.76 -0.76
C TYR A 133 -3.04 6.19 0.44
N LEU A 134 -2.57 5.09 1.03
CA LEU A 134 -3.13 4.56 2.28
C LEU A 134 -2.96 5.55 3.42
N VAL A 135 -1.76 6.12 3.60
CA VAL A 135 -1.47 7.13 4.62
C VAL A 135 -2.34 8.38 4.41
N MET A 136 -2.45 8.88 3.18
CA MET A 136 -3.32 10.01 2.85
C MET A 136 -4.79 9.71 3.14
N SER A 137 -5.23 8.47 2.93
CA SER A 137 -6.59 8.03 3.27
C SER A 137 -6.85 8.08 4.78
N TYR A 138 -5.85 7.80 5.60
CA TYR A 138 -5.93 8.03 7.05
C TYR A 138 -6.11 9.51 7.40
N PHE A 139 -5.33 10.40 6.78
CA PHE A 139 -5.48 11.84 6.98
C PHE A 139 -6.86 12.36 6.56
N TRP A 140 -7.34 12.00 5.37
CA TRP A 140 -8.65 12.41 4.88
C TRP A 140 -9.80 11.83 5.70
N GLY A 141 -9.71 10.56 6.08
CA GLY A 141 -10.70 9.95 6.96
C GLY A 141 -10.77 10.62 8.34
N LEU A 142 -9.63 11.07 8.88
CA LEU A 142 -9.61 11.82 10.14
C LEU A 142 -10.36 13.15 9.99
N LEU A 143 -10.06 13.90 8.92
CA LEU A 143 -10.73 15.18 8.63
C LEU A 143 -12.25 14.99 8.54
N MET A 144 -12.71 13.99 7.78
CA MET A 144 -14.14 13.69 7.64
C MET A 144 -14.77 13.28 8.97
N THR A 145 -14.08 12.49 9.77
CA THR A 145 -14.56 12.08 11.11
C THR A 145 -14.70 13.27 12.05
N LEU A 146 -13.75 14.22 12.02
CA LEU A 146 -13.81 15.46 12.79
C LEU A 146 -15.01 16.32 12.39
N ILE A 147 -15.29 16.43 11.08
CA ILE A 147 -16.46 17.15 10.55
C ILE A 147 -17.76 16.49 11.06
N ILE A 148 -17.89 15.16 10.90
CA ILE A 148 -19.06 14.40 11.36
C ILE A 148 -19.25 14.55 12.87
N HIS A 149 -18.17 14.44 13.65
CA HIS A 149 -18.21 14.62 15.10
C HIS A 149 -18.69 16.02 15.49
N ARG A 150 -18.20 17.06 14.81
CA ARG A 150 -18.58 18.45 15.07
C ARG A 150 -20.05 18.72 14.74
N ILE A 151 -20.53 18.22 13.61
CA ILE A 151 -21.95 18.32 13.21
C ILE A 151 -22.83 17.56 14.20
N GLY A 152 -22.48 16.31 14.53
CA GLY A 152 -23.22 15.49 15.49
C GLY A 152 -23.35 16.17 16.85
N LYS A 153 -22.25 16.74 17.38
CA LYS A 153 -22.28 17.51 18.63
C LYS A 153 -23.21 18.73 18.55
N ARG A 154 -23.18 19.46 17.44
CA ARG A 154 -24.05 20.64 17.22
C ARG A 154 -25.53 20.26 17.13
N MET A 155 -25.86 19.14 16.48
CA MET A 155 -27.23 18.65 16.40
C MET A 155 -27.78 18.19 17.75
N TRP A 156 -26.97 17.49 18.55
CA TRP A 156 -27.34 17.10 19.91
C TRP A 156 -27.61 18.30 20.81
N ALA A 157 -26.76 19.34 20.75
CA ALA A 157 -26.98 20.58 21.48
C ALA A 157 -28.29 21.28 21.06
N ARG A 158 -28.58 21.33 19.75
CA ARG A 158 -29.85 21.86 19.23
C ARG A 158 -31.06 21.07 19.73
N LYS A 159 -31.00 19.74 19.70
CA LYS A 159 -32.08 18.88 20.22
C LYS A 159 -32.29 19.07 21.72
N ALA A 160 -31.22 19.18 22.50
CA ALA A 160 -31.32 19.44 23.94
C ALA A 160 -31.97 20.81 24.24
N LEU A 161 -31.59 21.86 23.50
CA LEU A 161 -32.22 23.19 23.62
C LEU A 161 -33.70 23.16 23.24
N GLN A 162 -34.08 22.46 22.16
CA GLN A 162 -35.48 22.31 21.75
C GLN A 162 -36.32 21.50 22.74
N ALA A 163 -35.73 20.52 23.42
CA ALA A 163 -36.41 19.75 24.45
C ALA A 163 -36.67 20.60 25.71
N HIS A 164 -35.74 21.47 26.09
CA HIS A 164 -35.94 22.42 27.19
C HIS A 164 -36.92 23.54 26.87
N ALA A 165 -37.03 23.98 25.61
CA ALA A 165 -37.97 25.02 25.19
C ALA A 165 -39.44 24.54 25.04
N ARG A 166 -39.69 23.23 25.17
CA ARG A 166 -41.04 22.62 25.13
C ARG A 166 -41.57 22.22 26.52
N GLN A 167 -40.78 22.44 27.58
CA GLN A 167 -41.21 22.36 28.98
C GLN A 167 -41.58 23.75 29.48
#